data_AF-A0A933QWS8-F1
#
_entry.id   AF-A0A933QWS8-F1
#
_cell.length_a   1.000
_cell.length_b   1.000
_cell.length_c   1.000
_cell.angle_alpha   90.00
_cell.angle_beta   90.00
_cell.angle_gamma   90.00
#
_symmetry.space_group_name_H-M   'P 1'
#
loop_
_entity.id
_entity.type
_entity.pdbx_description
1 polymer ?
#
loop_
_entity_poly.entity_id
_entity_poly.type
_entity_poly.pdbx_seq_one_letter_code
_entity_poly.pdbx_strand_id
1 'polypeptide(L)'
;MDADDIVLVALMNNSRDMEIVRGEHWYRIPAKHAPAHVSQARYVAFYLTKPFGDCKWSIHEYAPVRGHELVRRRDLFPDQADHPRAEEAYYKLELGSLIELKRPITSRSGRRILYLWTTGDKFSRAVEINDLLGRSDEDDALWDALKASKIDAERQIVVRDKRARYRVDFWIQCTRGNLAVVLGDVPRKMPKGTSWRTLQFSTRQLEQNLTDCAHQVSKMIKELGGTKYNAEKNP
;
A
#
# COMPACT_ATOMS: atom_id res chain seq x y z
N MET A 1 -4.31 19.07 5.51
CA MET A 1 -3.29 18.08 5.15
C MET A 1 -2.45 18.74 4.09
N ASP A 2 -1.20 18.97 4.41
CA ASP A 2 -0.20 19.57 3.53
C ASP A 2 0.48 18.47 2.70
N ALA A 3 1.15 18.85 1.62
CA ALA A 3 1.75 17.91 0.67
C ALA A 3 2.77 16.96 1.35
N ASP A 4 3.58 17.52 2.25
CA ASP A 4 4.67 16.81 2.94
C ASP A 4 4.22 16.14 4.25
N ASP A 5 2.93 16.23 4.61
CA ASP A 5 2.42 15.52 5.79
C ASP A 5 2.60 14.01 5.62
N ILE A 6 3.07 13.34 6.67
CA ILE A 6 3.21 11.89 6.66
C ILE A 6 1.88 11.25 7.04
N VAL A 7 1.35 10.42 6.15
CA VAL A 7 0.11 9.65 6.36
C VAL A 7 0.46 8.18 6.57
N LEU A 8 0.03 7.63 7.70
CA LEU A 8 0.10 6.20 7.98
C LEU A 8 -1.21 5.54 7.54
N VAL A 9 -1.17 4.68 6.54
CA VAL A 9 -2.28 3.77 6.27
C VAL A 9 -2.12 2.54 7.16
N ALA A 10 -3.12 2.29 8.01
CA ALA A 10 -3.13 1.21 8.98
C ALA A 10 -4.24 0.20 8.69
N LEU A 11 -3.93 -1.08 8.88
CA LEU A 11 -4.88 -2.17 8.76
C LEU A 11 -6.01 -2.06 9.79
N MET A 12 -7.26 -2.02 9.33
CA MET A 12 -8.44 -2.17 10.18
C MET A 12 -9.12 -3.50 9.88
N ASN A 13 -9.01 -4.45 10.82
CA ASN A 13 -9.43 -5.84 10.62
C ASN A 13 -10.55 -6.33 11.54
N ASN A 14 -11.12 -5.46 12.35
CA ASN A 14 -12.25 -5.80 13.20
C ASN A 14 -13.07 -4.54 13.50
N SER A 15 -14.38 -4.71 13.71
CA SER A 15 -15.31 -3.61 13.96
C SER A 15 -15.08 -2.91 15.30
N ARG A 16 -14.71 -3.67 16.34
CA ARG A 16 -14.45 -3.14 17.70
C ARG A 16 -13.37 -2.07 17.68
N ASP A 17 -12.29 -2.28 16.95
CA ASP A 17 -11.21 -1.28 16.83
C ASP A 17 -11.68 -0.03 16.08
N MET A 18 -12.60 -0.17 15.12
CA MET A 18 -13.21 0.98 14.43
C MET A 18 -14.19 1.74 15.33
N GLU A 19 -14.93 1.04 16.19
CA GLU A 19 -15.80 1.65 17.20
C GLU A 19 -14.98 2.47 18.20
N ILE A 20 -13.83 1.94 18.65
CA ILE A 20 -12.87 2.67 19.50
C ILE A 20 -12.37 3.93 18.78
N VAL A 21 -11.96 3.81 17.51
CA VAL A 21 -11.51 4.97 16.73
C VAL A 21 -12.60 6.05 16.63
N ARG A 22 -13.87 5.65 16.44
CA ARG A 22 -15.01 6.56 16.30
C ARG A 22 -15.50 7.17 17.62
N GLY A 23 -15.49 6.40 18.70
CA GLY A 23 -16.06 6.79 20.00
C GLY A 23 -15.04 7.29 21.00
N GLU A 24 -13.85 6.71 21.02
CA GLU A 24 -12.78 7.00 21.99
C GLU A 24 -11.60 7.76 21.37
N HIS A 25 -11.59 7.95 20.04
CA HIS A 25 -10.59 8.73 19.32
C HIS A 25 -9.14 8.25 19.51
N TRP A 26 -8.92 6.93 19.57
CA TRP A 26 -7.57 6.39 19.57
C TRP A 26 -7.43 5.14 18.70
N TYR A 27 -6.22 4.86 18.24
CA TYR A 27 -5.87 3.65 17.49
C TYR A 27 -4.59 3.01 18.04
N ARG A 28 -4.52 1.68 18.07
CA ARG A 28 -3.32 0.97 18.57
C ARG A 28 -2.52 0.29 17.46
N ILE A 29 -1.20 0.30 17.64
CA ILE A 29 -0.24 -0.40 16.80
C ILE A 29 0.61 -1.30 17.72
N PRO A 30 0.60 -2.63 17.55
CA PRO A 30 1.50 -3.51 18.30
C PRO A 30 2.96 -3.10 18.07
N ALA A 31 3.72 -2.81 19.12
CA ALA A 31 5.07 -2.26 19.01
C ALA A 31 6.02 -3.16 18.20
N LYS A 32 5.85 -4.49 18.30
CA LYS A 32 6.61 -5.49 17.52
C LYS A 32 6.42 -5.41 16.01
N HIS A 33 5.32 -4.82 15.56
CA HIS A 33 4.95 -4.68 14.15
C HIS A 33 4.92 -3.22 13.71
N ALA A 34 5.22 -2.30 14.62
CA ALA A 34 5.17 -0.87 14.36
C ALA A 34 6.17 -0.50 13.25
N PRO A 35 5.75 0.27 12.25
CA PRO A 35 6.70 0.84 11.29
C PRO A 35 7.77 1.67 12.01
N ALA A 36 8.94 1.82 11.38
CA ALA A 36 9.89 2.81 11.87
C ALA A 36 9.23 4.20 11.91
N HIS A 37 9.54 4.98 12.94
CA HIS A 37 9.10 6.37 13.11
C HIS A 37 7.57 6.59 13.15
N VAL A 38 6.80 5.68 13.80
CA VAL A 38 5.34 5.86 14.03
C VAL A 38 4.98 7.26 14.53
N SER A 39 5.82 7.83 15.41
CA SER A 39 5.64 9.15 16.01
C SER A 39 5.61 10.32 15.01
N GLN A 40 6.07 10.11 13.77
CA GLN A 40 6.06 11.13 12.72
C GLN A 40 4.75 11.19 11.94
N ALA A 41 3.84 10.22 12.12
CA ALA A 41 2.54 10.23 11.47
C ALA A 41 1.76 11.50 11.86
N ARG A 42 1.42 12.33 10.86
CA ARG A 42 0.53 13.48 11.00
C ARG A 42 -0.94 13.06 10.90
N TYR A 43 -1.19 12.02 10.11
CA TYR A 43 -2.51 11.41 9.95
C TYR A 43 -2.41 9.89 9.95
N VAL A 44 -3.49 9.24 10.34
CA VAL A 44 -3.71 7.81 10.13
C VAL A 44 -4.96 7.59 9.29
N ALA A 45 -4.89 6.68 8.33
CA ALA A 45 -5.99 6.29 7.47
C ALA A 45 -6.27 4.79 7.61
N PHE A 46 -7.54 4.39 7.58
CA PHE A 46 -7.94 3.03 7.95
C PHE A 46 -8.24 2.18 6.73
N TYR A 47 -7.34 1.23 6.42
CA TYR A 47 -7.55 0.26 5.36
C TYR A 47 -8.40 -0.90 5.86
N LEU A 48 -9.67 -0.89 5.48
CA LEU A 48 -10.67 -1.85 5.90
C LEU A 48 -10.46 -3.21 5.21
N THR A 49 -10.79 -4.29 5.91
CA THR A 49 -10.67 -5.66 5.36
C THR A 49 -12.00 -6.40 5.34
N LYS A 50 -11.94 -7.72 5.11
CA LYS A 50 -13.10 -8.59 4.89
C LYS A 50 -14.29 -8.36 5.85
N PRO A 51 -14.10 -8.10 7.16
CA PRO A 51 -15.22 -7.88 8.09
C PRO A 51 -16.09 -6.65 7.76
N PHE A 52 -15.61 -5.71 6.93
CA PHE A 52 -16.33 -4.48 6.58
C PHE A 52 -17.20 -4.61 5.32
N GLY A 53 -17.49 -5.84 4.86
CA GLY A 53 -18.51 -6.09 3.83
C GLY A 53 -18.18 -5.40 2.50
N ASP A 54 -19.04 -4.47 2.09
CA ASP A 54 -18.91 -3.71 0.84
C ASP A 54 -17.81 -2.66 0.90
N CYS A 55 -17.45 -2.20 2.10
CA CYS A 55 -16.34 -1.30 2.35
C CYS A 55 -15.00 -2.03 2.53
N LYS A 56 -14.91 -3.33 2.20
CA LYS A 56 -13.64 -4.07 2.34
C LYS A 56 -12.62 -3.63 1.29
N TRP A 57 -11.35 -3.75 1.67
CA TRP A 57 -10.20 -3.46 0.80
C TRP A 57 -10.17 -2.02 0.31
N SER A 58 -10.57 -1.09 1.16
CA SER A 58 -10.60 0.33 0.85
C SER A 58 -10.31 1.18 2.08
N ILE A 59 -10.01 2.45 1.84
CA ILE A 59 -9.90 3.50 2.84
C ILE A 59 -11.07 4.45 2.62
N HIS A 60 -11.85 4.68 3.68
CA HIS A 60 -12.97 5.61 3.68
C HIS A 60 -12.73 6.80 4.59
N GLU A 61 -12.03 6.57 5.71
CA GLU A 61 -11.87 7.55 6.77
C GLU A 61 -10.40 7.64 7.19
N TYR A 62 -10.02 8.83 7.64
CA TYR A 62 -8.72 9.13 8.21
C TYR A 62 -8.85 10.13 9.36
N ALA A 63 -7.85 10.25 10.22
CA ALA A 63 -7.85 11.16 11.35
C ALA A 63 -6.49 11.84 11.52
N PRO A 64 -6.43 13.11 11.97
CA PRO A 64 -5.18 13.72 12.39
C PRO A 64 -4.69 13.05 13.68
N VAL A 65 -3.39 12.75 13.76
CA VAL A 65 -2.76 12.25 14.98
C VAL A 65 -2.45 13.43 15.89
N ARG A 66 -2.90 13.36 17.14
CA ARG A 66 -2.76 14.41 18.16
C ARG A 66 -1.64 14.10 19.15
N GLY A 67 -1.31 12.84 19.32
CA GLY A 67 -0.27 12.37 20.23
C GLY A 67 -0.04 10.89 20.07
N HIS A 68 1.00 10.39 20.73
CA HIS A 68 1.25 8.97 20.84
C HIS A 68 1.87 8.65 22.19
N GLU A 69 1.53 7.48 22.72
CA GLU A 69 2.13 6.94 23.95
C GLU A 69 2.42 5.44 23.79
N LEU A 70 3.40 4.94 24.54
CA LEU A 70 3.74 3.52 24.59
C LEU A 70 3.10 2.92 25.84
N VAL A 71 2.15 2.01 25.66
CA VAL A 71 1.34 1.41 26.75
C VAL A 71 1.29 -0.11 26.61
N ARG A 72 0.81 -0.81 27.63
CA ARG A 72 0.57 -2.25 27.55
C ARG A 72 -0.85 -2.53 27.08
N ARG A 73 -1.08 -3.73 26.54
CA ARG A 73 -2.42 -4.13 26.11
C ARG A 73 -3.44 -4.08 27.26
N ARG A 74 -3.05 -4.48 28.47
CA ARG A 74 -3.96 -4.43 29.63
C ARG A 74 -4.41 -3.01 30.01
N ASP A 75 -3.59 -2.00 29.70
CA ASP A 75 -3.92 -0.61 29.96
C ASP A 75 -4.94 -0.10 28.94
N LEU A 76 -4.86 -0.59 27.70
CA LEU A 76 -5.83 -0.33 26.63
C LEU A 76 -7.14 -1.12 26.79
N PHE A 77 -7.07 -2.31 27.39
CA PHE A 77 -8.21 -3.21 27.60
C PHE A 77 -8.23 -3.73 29.05
N PRO A 78 -8.66 -2.89 30.02
CA PRO A 78 -8.72 -3.31 31.42
C PRO A 78 -9.65 -4.51 31.65
N ASP A 79 -10.69 -4.65 30.82
CA ASP A 79 -11.63 -5.79 30.78
C ASP A 79 -10.99 -7.12 30.34
N GLN A 80 -9.76 -7.08 29.82
CA GLN A 80 -9.04 -8.23 29.27
C GLN A 80 -7.65 -8.38 29.89
N ALA A 81 -7.53 -8.12 31.19
CA ALA A 81 -6.25 -8.18 31.91
C ALA A 81 -5.54 -9.54 31.81
N ASP A 82 -6.29 -10.65 31.69
CA ASP A 82 -5.77 -12.02 31.59
C ASP A 82 -5.48 -12.47 30.15
N HIS A 83 -5.59 -11.57 29.16
CA HIS A 83 -5.31 -11.92 27.77
C HIS A 83 -3.85 -12.40 27.61
N PRO A 84 -3.55 -13.41 26.76
CA PRO A 84 -2.18 -13.91 26.54
C PRO A 84 -1.15 -12.88 26.07
N ARG A 85 -1.62 -11.68 25.73
CA ARG A 85 -0.83 -10.54 25.23
C ARG A 85 -0.96 -9.31 26.12
N ALA A 86 -1.48 -9.45 27.34
CA ALA A 86 -1.74 -8.34 28.26
C ALA A 86 -0.51 -7.46 28.50
N GLU A 87 0.67 -8.07 28.54
CA GLU A 87 1.96 -7.39 28.74
C GLU A 87 2.65 -6.91 27.45
N GLU A 88 2.11 -7.23 26.27
CA GLU A 88 2.70 -6.76 25.02
C GLU A 88 2.57 -5.24 24.92
N ALA A 89 3.63 -4.59 24.42
CA ALA A 89 3.66 -3.14 24.21
C ALA A 89 2.92 -2.73 22.92
N TYR A 90 2.20 -1.62 22.99
CA TYR A 90 1.45 -1.00 21.89
C TYR A 90 1.73 0.50 21.88
N TYR A 91 1.91 1.05 20.68
CA TYR A 91 1.73 2.49 20.49
C TYR A 91 0.23 2.77 20.46
N LYS A 92 -0.24 3.64 21.36
CA LYS A 92 -1.57 4.23 21.28
C LYS A 92 -1.43 5.59 20.59
N LEU A 93 -2.10 5.75 19.47
CA LEU A 93 -2.21 7.02 18.76
C LEU A 93 -3.48 7.71 19.23
N GLU A 94 -3.33 8.89 19.80
CA GLU A 94 -4.45 9.79 20.09
C GLU A 94 -4.85 10.49 18.79
N LEU A 95 -6.13 10.50 18.47
CA LEU A 95 -6.67 10.97 17.19
C LEU A 95 -7.57 12.19 17.40
N GLY A 96 -7.68 13.02 16.36
CA GLY A 96 -8.76 14.00 16.28
C GLY A 96 -10.05 13.38 15.76
N SER A 97 -10.99 14.25 15.37
CA SER A 97 -12.20 13.84 14.67
C SER A 97 -11.87 13.11 13.37
N LEU A 98 -12.63 12.06 13.08
CA LEU A 98 -12.56 11.37 11.80
C LEU A 98 -13.01 12.29 10.67
N ILE A 99 -12.33 12.14 9.54
CA ILE A 99 -12.60 12.85 8.31
C ILE A 99 -12.91 11.80 7.24
N GLU A 100 -14.08 11.94 6.61
CA GLU A 100 -14.49 11.08 5.52
C GLU A 100 -13.88 11.54 4.19
N LEU A 101 -13.36 10.60 3.42
CA LEU A 101 -12.90 10.85 2.06
C LEU A 101 -14.10 11.07 1.15
N LYS A 102 -14.02 12.10 0.29
CA LYS A 102 -15.04 12.34 -0.75
C LYS A 102 -15.22 11.13 -1.69
N ARG A 103 -14.16 10.35 -1.88
CA ARG A 103 -14.16 9.10 -2.65
C ARG A 103 -13.24 8.10 -1.94
N PRO A 104 -13.66 6.85 -1.75
CA PRO A 104 -12.81 5.86 -1.09
C PRO A 104 -11.61 5.49 -1.96
N ILE A 105 -10.46 5.27 -1.33
CA ILE A 105 -9.26 4.76 -2.00
C ILE A 105 -9.34 3.23 -1.96
N THR A 106 -9.54 2.59 -3.11
CA THR A 106 -9.85 1.15 -3.18
C THR A 106 -8.64 0.30 -3.59
N SER A 107 -8.59 -0.95 -3.15
CA SER A 107 -7.63 -1.94 -3.62
C SER A 107 -8.30 -2.89 -4.61
N ARG A 108 -7.89 -2.81 -5.86
CA ARG A 108 -8.42 -3.63 -6.96
C ARG A 108 -8.10 -5.13 -6.80
N SER A 109 -7.01 -5.45 -6.11
CA SER A 109 -6.54 -6.83 -5.91
C SER A 109 -6.79 -7.37 -4.50
N GLY A 110 -7.38 -6.59 -3.59
CA GLY A 110 -7.51 -6.97 -2.19
C GLY A 110 -6.16 -7.08 -1.50
N ARG A 111 -5.26 -6.12 -1.77
CA ARG A 111 -3.88 -6.10 -1.29
C ARG A 111 -3.81 -6.26 0.22
N ARG A 112 -2.90 -7.10 0.70
CA ARG A 112 -2.62 -7.24 2.13
C ARG A 112 -1.70 -6.12 2.58
N ILE A 113 -2.25 -5.20 3.37
CA ILE A 113 -1.52 -4.08 3.98
C ILE A 113 -1.60 -4.27 5.48
N LEU A 114 -0.47 -4.23 6.16
CA LEU A 114 -0.44 -4.12 7.62
C LEU A 114 -0.27 -2.64 7.99
N TYR A 115 0.78 -2.04 7.44
CA TYR A 115 1.05 -0.61 7.50
C TYR A 115 1.68 -0.15 6.20
N LEU A 116 1.39 1.08 5.80
CA LEU A 116 1.94 1.73 4.63
C LEU A 116 2.15 3.23 4.92
N TRP A 117 3.36 3.71 4.68
CA TRP A 117 3.66 5.15 4.72
C TRP A 117 3.42 5.77 3.36
N THR A 118 2.83 6.96 3.36
CA THR A 118 2.64 7.77 2.16
C THR A 118 2.68 9.26 2.53
N THR A 119 2.73 10.13 1.52
CA THR A 119 2.70 11.59 1.71
C THR A 119 1.27 12.12 1.60
N GLY A 120 1.01 13.28 2.17
CA GLY A 120 -0.28 13.96 2.08
C GLY A 120 -0.65 14.28 0.64
N ASP A 121 0.35 14.59 -0.19
CA ASP A 121 0.22 14.80 -1.62
C ASP A 121 -0.32 13.56 -2.36
N LYS A 122 0.31 12.40 -2.15
CA LYS A 122 -0.15 11.11 -2.72
C LYS A 122 -1.52 10.72 -2.19
N PHE A 123 -1.71 10.83 -0.87
CA PHE A 123 -2.97 10.47 -0.23
C PHE A 123 -4.16 11.28 -0.75
N SER A 124 -3.97 12.59 -0.96
CA SER A 124 -5.03 13.49 -1.41
C SER A 124 -5.44 13.27 -2.87
N ARG A 125 -4.54 12.72 -3.71
CA ARG A 125 -4.83 12.43 -5.13
C ARG A 125 -5.17 10.96 -5.41
N ALA A 126 -4.95 10.06 -4.46
CA ALA A 126 -5.10 8.64 -4.67
C ALA A 126 -6.55 8.27 -5.02
N VAL A 127 -6.70 7.44 -6.05
CA VAL A 127 -7.97 6.80 -6.40
C VAL A 127 -7.92 5.30 -6.09
N GLU A 128 -6.72 4.73 -6.03
CA GLU A 128 -6.48 3.36 -5.62
C GLU A 128 -5.27 3.22 -4.69
N ILE A 129 -5.16 2.08 -4.01
CA ILE A 129 -4.07 1.80 -3.06
C ILE A 129 -2.68 1.87 -3.71
N ASN A 130 -2.53 1.50 -4.99
CA ASN A 130 -1.22 1.60 -5.64
C ASN A 130 -0.75 3.04 -5.84
N ASP A 131 -1.65 4.04 -5.83
CA ASP A 131 -1.27 5.46 -5.89
C ASP A 131 -0.57 5.93 -4.61
N LEU A 132 -0.78 5.24 -3.49
CA LEU A 132 -0.16 5.56 -2.21
C LEU A 132 1.29 5.05 -2.09
N LEU A 133 1.71 4.20 -3.02
CA LEU A 133 3.05 3.62 -3.08
C LEU A 133 4.01 4.51 -3.87
N GLY A 134 5.27 4.10 -3.95
CA GLY A 134 6.34 4.78 -4.68
C GLY A 134 7.53 5.09 -3.78
N ARG A 135 8.75 5.00 -4.32
CA ARG A 135 10.00 5.27 -3.57
C ARG A 135 10.69 6.57 -3.97
N SER A 136 10.35 7.10 -5.13
CA SER A 136 10.95 8.30 -5.71
C SER A 136 10.05 8.87 -6.80
N ASP A 137 10.38 10.07 -7.26
CA ASP A 137 9.63 10.75 -8.33
C ASP A 137 9.69 9.97 -9.65
N GLU A 138 10.79 9.25 -9.92
CA GLU A 138 10.92 8.42 -11.13
C GLU A 138 10.03 7.17 -11.09
N ASP A 139 9.86 6.56 -9.90
CA ASP A 139 8.92 5.45 -9.67
C ASP A 139 7.48 5.94 -9.92
N ASP A 140 7.14 7.12 -9.40
CA ASP A 140 5.83 7.72 -9.60
C ASP A 140 5.59 8.14 -11.05
N ALA A 141 6.59 8.70 -11.73
CA ALA A 141 6.49 9.07 -13.13
C ALA A 141 6.24 7.84 -14.04
N LEU A 142 6.89 6.71 -13.76
CA LEU A 142 6.61 5.47 -14.47
C LEU A 142 5.21 4.95 -14.15
N TRP A 143 4.79 5.00 -12.88
CA TRP A 143 3.43 4.61 -12.49
C TRP A 143 2.36 5.43 -13.23
N ASP A 144 2.53 6.74 -13.31
CA ASP A 144 1.62 7.64 -14.02
C ASP A 144 1.60 7.34 -15.53
N ALA A 145 2.75 7.05 -16.15
CA ALA A 145 2.82 6.65 -17.55
C ALA A 145 2.09 5.31 -17.82
N LEU A 146 2.22 4.33 -16.91
CA LEU A 146 1.50 3.05 -17.01
C LEU A 146 -0.01 3.25 -16.84
N LYS A 147 -0.44 4.06 -15.87
CA LYS A 147 -1.84 4.43 -15.65
C LYS A 147 -2.45 5.15 -16.86
N ALA A 148 -1.74 6.14 -17.42
CA ALA A 148 -2.17 6.85 -18.62
C ALA A 148 -2.37 5.90 -19.81
N SER A 149 -1.55 4.84 -19.87
CA SER A 149 -1.64 3.76 -20.86
C SER A 149 -2.66 2.67 -20.50
N LYS A 150 -3.43 2.85 -19.41
CA LYS A 150 -4.41 1.87 -18.88
C LYS A 150 -3.80 0.50 -18.58
N ILE A 151 -2.52 0.46 -18.21
CA ILE A 151 -1.83 -0.76 -17.81
C ILE A 151 -2.08 -0.97 -16.31
N ASP A 152 -2.77 -2.06 -15.99
CA ASP A 152 -2.97 -2.48 -14.60
C ASP A 152 -1.70 -3.17 -14.07
N ALA A 153 -1.16 -2.65 -12.97
CA ALA A 153 0.06 -3.15 -12.36
C ALA A 153 0.00 -3.09 -10.83
N GLU A 154 0.51 -4.12 -10.17
CA GLU A 154 0.73 -4.11 -8.73
C GLU A 154 2.08 -3.49 -8.41
N ARG A 155 2.10 -2.46 -7.55
CA ARG A 155 3.35 -1.78 -7.16
C ARG A 155 4.03 -2.43 -5.96
N GLN A 156 5.36 -2.36 -5.87
CA GLN A 156 6.16 -2.74 -4.70
C GLN A 156 5.73 -4.07 -4.05
N ILE A 157 5.58 -5.12 -4.84
CA ILE A 157 4.98 -6.39 -4.42
C ILE A 157 6.04 -7.51 -4.38
N VAL A 158 5.80 -8.50 -3.53
CA VAL A 158 6.57 -9.74 -3.54
C VAL A 158 5.89 -10.75 -4.46
N VAL A 159 6.57 -11.08 -5.55
CA VAL A 159 6.16 -12.16 -6.46
C VAL A 159 6.92 -13.43 -6.16
N ARG A 160 6.39 -14.58 -6.62
CA ARG A 160 6.97 -15.89 -6.38
C ARG A 160 7.07 -16.68 -7.69
N ASP A 161 8.22 -17.31 -7.91
CA ASP A 161 8.34 -18.41 -8.86
C ASP A 161 8.51 -19.75 -8.11
N LYS A 162 8.78 -20.86 -8.82
CA LYS A 162 8.91 -22.18 -8.19
C LYS A 162 10.04 -22.27 -7.15
N ARG A 163 11.03 -21.37 -7.17
CA ARG A 163 12.28 -21.49 -6.41
C ARG A 163 12.42 -20.43 -5.32
N ALA A 164 11.92 -19.21 -5.54
CA ALA A 164 12.15 -18.11 -4.60
C ALA A 164 11.05 -17.04 -4.65
N ARG A 165 11.15 -16.10 -3.70
CA ARG A 165 10.35 -14.88 -3.63
C ARG A 165 11.20 -13.67 -4.04
N TYR A 166 10.59 -12.73 -4.75
CA TYR A 166 11.27 -11.57 -5.33
C TYR A 166 10.46 -10.31 -5.06
N ARG A 167 11.10 -9.26 -4.53
CA ARG A 167 10.47 -7.94 -4.40
C ARG A 167 10.71 -7.17 -5.68
N VAL A 168 9.63 -6.85 -6.38
CA VAL A 168 9.60 -6.11 -7.65
C VAL A 168 8.86 -4.80 -7.48
N ASP A 169 9.14 -3.79 -8.30
CA ASP A 169 8.48 -2.49 -8.20
C ASP A 169 7.17 -2.46 -8.96
N PHE A 170 7.08 -3.17 -10.08
CA PHE A 170 5.82 -3.39 -10.77
C PHE A 170 5.69 -4.86 -11.14
N TRP A 171 4.49 -5.40 -10.93
CA TRP A 171 4.10 -6.70 -11.45
C TRP A 171 2.86 -6.54 -12.33
N ILE A 172 3.00 -6.92 -13.59
CA ILE A 172 1.92 -6.92 -14.57
C ILE A 172 1.58 -8.36 -14.93
N GLN A 173 0.34 -8.75 -14.67
CA GLN A 173 -0.18 -10.05 -15.09
C GLN A 173 -0.64 -9.98 -16.54
N CYS A 174 -0.08 -10.85 -17.39
CA CYS A 174 -0.39 -10.91 -18.80
C CYS A 174 -1.00 -12.26 -19.19
N THR A 175 -1.63 -12.34 -20.36
CA THR A 175 -2.31 -13.56 -20.83
C THR A 175 -1.37 -14.76 -20.86
N ARG A 176 -0.16 -14.58 -21.41
CA ARG A 176 0.86 -15.62 -21.63
C ARG A 176 2.00 -15.62 -20.60
N GLY A 177 1.83 -14.96 -19.45
CA GLY A 177 2.85 -14.94 -18.40
C GLY A 177 2.78 -13.72 -17.51
N ASN A 178 3.91 -13.38 -16.89
CA ASN A 178 4.03 -12.26 -15.99
C ASN A 178 5.20 -11.38 -16.41
N LEU A 179 5.03 -10.07 -16.27
CA LEU A 179 6.10 -9.09 -16.39
C LEU A 179 6.43 -8.52 -15.01
N ALA A 180 7.69 -8.65 -14.61
CA ALA A 180 8.24 -7.97 -13.45
C ALA A 180 9.11 -6.80 -13.90
N VAL A 181 8.90 -5.62 -13.33
CA VAL A 181 9.75 -4.45 -13.54
C VAL A 181 10.44 -4.09 -12.23
N VAL A 182 11.74 -3.84 -12.31
CA VAL A 182 12.61 -3.49 -11.20
C VAL A 182 13.26 -2.14 -11.50
N LEU A 183 13.20 -1.22 -10.55
CA LEU A 183 13.78 0.11 -10.66
C LEU A 183 15.05 0.24 -9.81
N GLY A 184 15.98 1.04 -10.32
CA GLY A 184 17.21 1.43 -9.65
C GLY A 184 18.46 0.77 -10.24
N ASP A 185 19.60 1.34 -9.88
CA ASP A 185 20.90 1.02 -10.44
C ASP A 185 21.50 -0.28 -9.91
N VAL A 186 21.06 -0.73 -8.74
CA VAL A 186 21.55 -1.96 -8.12
C VAL A 186 20.84 -3.18 -8.72
N PRO A 187 21.57 -4.14 -9.31
CA PRO A 187 20.98 -5.38 -9.81
C PRO A 187 20.28 -6.13 -8.68
N ARG A 188 19.00 -6.47 -8.89
CA ARG A 188 18.23 -7.31 -7.97
C ARG A 188 17.96 -8.67 -8.59
N LYS A 189 17.86 -9.69 -7.74
CA LYS A 189 17.36 -11.00 -8.17
C LYS A 189 15.93 -10.83 -8.69
N MET A 190 15.66 -11.39 -9.87
CA MET A 190 14.36 -11.34 -10.52
C MET A 190 13.82 -12.75 -10.75
N PRO A 191 12.49 -12.93 -10.84
CA PRO A 191 11.88 -14.21 -11.13
C PRO A 191 12.36 -14.75 -12.48
N LYS A 192 12.55 -16.07 -12.56
CA LYS A 192 13.07 -16.74 -13.77
C LYS A 192 12.06 -17.75 -14.32
N GLY A 193 12.32 -18.21 -15.53
CA GLY A 193 11.54 -19.26 -16.20
C GLY A 193 10.67 -18.75 -17.34
N THR A 194 10.06 -19.69 -18.06
CA THR A 194 9.34 -19.41 -19.31
C THR A 194 8.13 -18.50 -19.13
N SER A 195 7.48 -18.56 -17.95
CA SER A 195 6.31 -17.75 -17.60
C SER A 195 6.63 -16.33 -17.13
N TRP A 196 7.91 -15.94 -17.08
CA TRP A 196 8.35 -14.63 -16.61
C TRP A 196 9.09 -13.87 -17.69
N ARG A 197 8.83 -12.57 -17.76
CA ARG A 197 9.67 -11.56 -18.40
C ARG A 197 10.02 -10.52 -17.36
N THR A 198 11.19 -9.94 -17.51
CA THR A 198 11.77 -9.04 -16.53
C THR A 198 12.37 -7.85 -17.23
N LEU A 199 12.08 -6.65 -16.75
CA LEU A 199 12.74 -5.41 -17.15
C LEU A 199 13.38 -4.77 -15.93
N GLN A 200 14.54 -4.17 -16.12
CA GLN A 200 15.17 -3.32 -15.12
C GLN A 200 15.47 -1.96 -15.74
N PHE A 201 15.10 -0.90 -15.04
CA PHE A 201 15.41 0.47 -15.42
C PHE A 201 16.23 1.13 -14.33
N SER A 202 17.35 1.77 -14.71
CA SER A 202 18.10 2.62 -13.80
C SER A 202 17.37 3.94 -13.54
N THR A 203 17.75 4.62 -12.46
CA THR A 203 17.22 5.95 -12.12
C THR A 203 17.43 6.92 -13.30
N ARG A 204 18.67 6.97 -13.82
CA ARG A 204 19.03 7.78 -14.98
C ARG A 204 18.22 7.46 -16.24
N GLN A 205 17.89 6.18 -16.49
CA GLN A 205 17.07 5.81 -17.64
C GLN A 205 15.64 6.35 -17.53
N LEU A 206 15.05 6.33 -16.33
CA LEU A 206 13.72 6.87 -16.10
C LEU A 206 13.71 8.40 -16.22
N GLU A 207 14.71 9.07 -15.66
CA GLU A 207 14.87 10.54 -15.75
C GLU A 207 15.01 11.01 -17.21
N GLN A 208 15.85 10.32 -18.00
CA GLN A 208 16.22 10.79 -19.34
C GLN A 208 15.27 10.28 -20.43
N ASN A 209 14.68 9.08 -20.25
CA ASN A 209 13.97 8.36 -21.31
C ASN A 209 12.71 7.65 -20.77
N LEU A 210 11.92 8.31 -19.93
CA LEU A 210 10.69 7.75 -19.35
C LEU A 210 9.75 7.15 -20.42
N THR A 211 9.53 7.88 -21.51
CA THR A 211 8.67 7.47 -22.62
C THR A 211 9.14 6.14 -23.22
N ASP A 212 10.45 5.97 -23.44
CA ASP A 212 11.00 4.73 -23.97
C ASP A 212 10.92 3.58 -22.96
N CYS A 213 11.09 3.86 -21.67
CA CYS A 213 10.91 2.87 -20.62
C CYS A 213 9.45 2.36 -20.60
N ALA A 214 8.47 3.27 -20.66
CA ALA A 214 7.05 2.94 -20.74
C ALA A 214 6.71 2.18 -22.04
N HIS A 215 7.32 2.55 -23.17
CA HIS A 215 7.19 1.82 -24.43
C HIS A 215 7.76 0.39 -24.35
N GLN A 216 8.90 0.19 -23.68
CA GLN A 216 9.47 -1.14 -23.48
C GLN A 216 8.55 -2.03 -22.64
N VAL A 217 7.96 -1.49 -21.57
CA VAL A 217 6.95 -2.20 -20.77
C VAL A 217 5.75 -2.58 -21.64
N SER A 218 5.20 -1.62 -22.39
CA SER A 218 4.05 -1.83 -23.27
C SER A 218 4.32 -2.87 -24.36
N LYS A 219 5.51 -2.82 -24.98
CA LYS A 219 5.95 -3.80 -25.98
C LYS A 219 6.00 -5.21 -25.39
N MET A 220 6.60 -5.35 -24.21
CA MET A 220 6.69 -6.65 -23.53
C MET A 220 5.31 -7.19 -23.12
N ILE A 221 4.39 -6.33 -22.70
CA ILE A 221 2.99 -6.71 -22.42
C ILE A 221 2.30 -7.24 -23.70
N LYS A 222 2.48 -6.56 -24.84
CA LYS A 222 1.95 -7.03 -26.14
C LYS A 222 2.53 -8.39 -26.52
N GLU A 223 3.83 -8.58 -26.36
CA GLU A 223 4.50 -9.88 -26.57
C GLU A 223 3.96 -10.96 -25.62
N LEU A 224 3.52 -10.61 -24.42
CA LEU A 224 2.86 -11.53 -23.48
C LEU A 224 1.34 -11.66 -23.68
N GLY A 225 0.79 -11.10 -24.77
CA GLY A 225 -0.63 -11.25 -25.13
C GLY A 225 -1.57 -10.33 -24.36
N GLY A 226 -1.10 -9.17 -23.92
CA GLY A 226 -1.92 -8.16 -23.21
C GLY A 226 -2.05 -8.43 -21.71
N THR A 227 -2.57 -7.43 -20.98
CA THR A 227 -2.85 -7.54 -19.55
C THR A 227 -4.08 -8.42 -19.30
N LYS A 228 -4.08 -9.18 -18.20
CA LYS A 228 -5.21 -10.04 -17.81
C LYS A 228 -6.37 -9.28 -17.16
N TYR A 229 -6.19 -8.02 -16.78
CA TYR A 229 -7.20 -7.30 -16.03
C TYR A 229 -8.28 -6.72 -16.95
N ASN A 230 -9.40 -7.44 -17.04
CA ASN A 230 -10.67 -6.94 -17.59
C ASN A 230 -11.41 -6.12 -16.55
N ALA A 231 -12.04 -5.02 -16.99
CA ALA A 231 -12.75 -4.01 -16.20
C ALA A 231 -14.04 -4.49 -15.51
N GLU A 232 -14.29 -5.79 -15.40
CA GLU A 232 -15.55 -6.37 -14.91
C GLU A 232 -15.35 -7.04 -13.54
N LYS A 233 -15.05 -6.26 -12.51
CA LYS A 233 -15.27 -6.66 -11.12
C LYS A 233 -15.71 -5.47 -10.28
N ASN A 234 -16.94 -5.04 -10.50
CA ASN A 234 -17.83 -4.50 -9.48
C ASN A 234 -19.20 -5.16 -9.73
N PRO A 235 -19.71 -6.04 -8.85
CA PRO A 235 -21.14 -6.00 -8.58
C PRO A 235 -21.49 -4.67 -7.89
#